data_AF-A0A6I5RD34-F1
#
_entry.id   AF-A0A6I5RD34-F1
#
_cell.length_a   1.000
_cell.length_b   1.000
_cell.length_c   1.000
_cell.angle_alpha   90.00
_cell.angle_beta   90.00
_cell.angle_gamma   90.00
#
_symmetry.space_group_name_H-M   'P 1'
#
loop_
_entity.id
_entity.type
_entity.pdbx_description
1 polymer ?
#
loop_
_entity_poly.entity_id
_entity_poly.type
_entity_poly.pdbx_seq_one_letter_code
_entity_poly.pdbx_strand_id
1 'polypeptide(L)'
;MSESIVVALVAIGAVLLAGVILGVSYFVGCNLYGPKATQRNMRYFLPWFAVGWAIAFIIPTFGQWGGVRWGFFALIYVVGVVAWLLSWPLREKAAGSLLLNAGRSQQNKLIFWVGICEVAVAAFITWLAVTSLMNFPEETDAIAQVLQIIFWWTVAAFFLAIGLNKLKVRENGICFMYTFISWSRMKSYAWESSHPNTLTIQYTPFIPVLPGYMTINIPKRHRDEINRLVEAHIPHQGS
;
A
#
# COMPACT_ATOMS: atom_id res chain seq x y z
N MET A 1 12.74 -27.60 26.28
CA MET A 1 13.30 -26.42 25.59
C MET A 1 12.69 -25.19 26.25
N SER A 2 13.48 -24.24 26.75
CA SER A 2 12.91 -23.09 27.47
C SER A 2 12.07 -22.22 26.54
N GLU A 3 10.97 -21.65 27.04
CA GLU A 3 10.11 -20.73 26.29
C GLU A 3 10.90 -19.59 25.64
N SER A 4 11.96 -19.13 26.31
CA SER A 4 12.88 -18.11 25.80
C SER A 4 13.57 -18.50 24.48
N ILE A 5 13.91 -19.78 24.29
CA ILE A 5 14.55 -20.26 23.06
C ILE A 5 13.53 -20.28 21.90
N VAL A 6 12.29 -20.69 22.16
CA VAL A 6 11.23 -20.73 21.14
C VAL A 6 10.90 -19.32 20.66
N VAL A 7 10.73 -18.38 21.58
CA VAL A 7 10.46 -16.96 21.25
C VAL A 7 11.61 -16.36 20.44
N ALA A 8 12.86 -16.64 20.83
CA ALA A 8 14.03 -16.16 20.09
C ALA A 8 14.07 -16.72 18.65
N LEU A 9 13.78 -18.02 18.46
CA LEU A 9 13.75 -18.64 17.14
C LEU A 9 12.63 -18.08 16.26
N VAL A 10 11.43 -17.84 16.81
CA VAL A 10 10.32 -17.21 16.09
C VAL A 10 10.69 -15.78 15.66
N ALA A 11 11.29 -15.01 16.55
CA ALA A 11 11.74 -13.65 16.25
C ALA A 11 12.79 -13.62 15.14
N ILE A 12 13.80 -14.51 15.20
CA ILE A 12 14.83 -14.64 14.16
C ILE A 12 14.19 -15.02 12.82
N GLY A 13 13.29 -16.02 12.82
CA GLY A 13 12.58 -16.45 11.62
C GLY A 13 11.78 -15.31 10.98
N ALA A 14 11.08 -14.51 11.78
CA ALA A 14 10.36 -13.34 11.31
C ALA A 14 11.31 -12.30 10.70
N VAL A 15 12.45 -12.01 11.32
CA VAL A 15 13.42 -11.01 10.83
C VAL A 15 14.01 -11.46 9.49
N LEU A 16 14.35 -12.74 9.37
CA LEU A 16 14.85 -13.30 8.11
C LEU A 16 13.79 -13.21 7.01
N LEU A 17 12.54 -13.57 7.30
CA LEU A 17 11.44 -13.46 6.34
C LEU A 17 11.22 -12.01 5.90
N ALA A 18 11.24 -11.06 6.83
CA ALA A 18 11.15 -9.64 6.51
C ALA A 18 12.30 -9.17 5.61
N GLY A 19 13.53 -9.59 5.91
CA GLY A 19 14.70 -9.31 5.07
C GLY A 19 14.55 -9.85 3.65
N VAL A 20 14.05 -11.09 3.50
CA VAL A 20 13.76 -11.69 2.19
C VAL A 20 12.68 -10.90 1.45
N ILE A 21 11.58 -10.53 2.11
CA ILE A 21 10.50 -9.75 1.50
C ILE A 21 11.02 -8.38 1.03
N LEU A 22 11.82 -7.69 1.84
CA LEU A 22 12.43 -6.41 1.46
C LEU A 22 13.41 -6.59 0.28
N GLY A 23 14.24 -7.63 0.29
CA GLY A 23 15.19 -7.93 -0.77
C GLY A 23 14.49 -8.24 -2.10
N VAL A 24 13.47 -9.09 -2.08
CA VAL A 24 12.64 -9.40 -3.26
C VAL A 24 11.91 -8.15 -3.75
N SER A 25 11.33 -7.37 -2.85
CA SER A 25 10.64 -6.12 -3.19
C SER A 25 11.58 -5.10 -3.84
N TYR A 26 12.81 -4.99 -3.34
CA TYR A 26 13.84 -4.14 -3.93
C TYR A 26 14.24 -4.64 -5.32
N PHE A 27 14.50 -5.94 -5.47
CA PHE A 27 14.86 -6.53 -6.77
C PHE A 27 13.76 -6.31 -7.82
N VAL A 28 12.51 -6.60 -7.47
CA VAL A 28 11.35 -6.37 -8.33
C VAL A 28 11.22 -4.88 -8.66
N GLY A 29 11.37 -4.00 -7.68
CA GLY A 29 11.34 -2.55 -7.88
C GLY A 29 12.41 -2.09 -8.87
N CYS A 30 13.66 -2.54 -8.69
CA CYS A 30 14.78 -2.18 -9.56
C CYS A 30 14.51 -2.55 -11.02
N ASN A 31 13.87 -3.69 -11.26
CA ASN A 31 13.49 -4.14 -12.60
C ASN A 31 12.30 -3.38 -13.18
N LEU A 32 11.43 -2.80 -12.36
CA LEU A 32 10.23 -2.08 -12.82
C LEU A 32 10.44 -0.58 -13.02
N TYR A 33 11.21 0.05 -12.13
CA TYR A 33 11.36 1.51 -12.05
C TYR A 33 12.80 1.99 -12.26
N GLY A 34 13.76 1.07 -12.22
CA GLY A 34 15.18 1.38 -12.12
C GLY A 34 15.67 1.51 -10.68
N PRO A 35 16.99 1.39 -10.47
CA PRO A 35 17.60 1.33 -9.15
C PRO A 35 17.46 2.64 -8.37
N LYS A 36 17.60 3.80 -9.04
CA LYS A 36 17.48 5.12 -8.41
C LYS A 36 16.05 5.38 -7.90
N ALA A 37 15.04 5.11 -8.72
CA ALA A 37 13.65 5.26 -8.32
C ALA A 37 13.27 4.29 -7.18
N THR A 38 13.76 3.05 -7.25
CA THR A 38 13.51 2.03 -6.22
C THR A 38 14.18 2.36 -4.90
N GLN A 39 15.42 2.83 -4.91
CA GLN A 39 16.11 3.26 -3.69
C GLN A 39 15.36 4.40 -2.99
N ARG A 40 14.85 5.38 -3.76
CA ARG A 40 13.99 6.44 -3.22
C ARG A 40 12.74 5.84 -2.58
N ASN A 41 12.00 5.02 -3.31
CA ASN A 41 10.79 4.38 -2.79
C ASN A 41 11.06 3.52 -1.53
N MET A 42 12.15 2.76 -1.48
CA MET A 42 12.51 1.96 -0.31
C MET A 42 12.80 2.79 0.93
N ARG A 43 13.48 3.94 0.79
CA ARG A 43 13.69 4.86 1.93
C ARG A 43 12.37 5.35 2.51
N TYR A 44 11.31 5.43 1.70
CA TYR A 44 9.97 5.75 2.17
C TYR A 44 9.25 4.56 2.81
N PHE A 45 9.36 3.36 2.23
CA PHE A 45 8.69 2.17 2.78
C PHE A 45 9.33 1.67 4.08
N LEU A 46 10.64 1.85 4.26
CA LEU A 46 11.38 1.29 5.39
C LEU A 46 10.84 1.76 6.77
N PRO A 47 10.57 3.06 7.00
CA PRO A 47 9.95 3.50 8.26
C PRO A 47 8.58 2.88 8.50
N TRP A 48 7.73 2.78 7.46
CA TRP A 48 6.42 2.15 7.58
C TRP A 48 6.51 0.66 7.86
N PHE A 49 7.50 -0.01 7.27
CA PHE A 49 7.80 -1.41 7.54
C PHE A 49 8.26 -1.59 8.99
N ALA A 50 9.12 -0.70 9.50
CA ALA A 50 9.56 -0.68 10.89
C ALA A 50 8.41 -0.40 11.85
N VAL A 51 7.49 0.51 11.52
CA VAL A 51 6.27 0.78 12.30
C VAL A 51 5.35 -0.45 12.30
N GLY A 52 5.11 -1.07 11.16
CA GLY A 52 4.31 -2.30 11.07
C GLY A 52 4.92 -3.44 11.89
N TRP A 53 6.25 -3.58 11.85
CA TRP A 53 7.01 -4.49 12.70
C TRP A 53 6.86 -4.15 14.18
N ALA A 54 7.07 -2.90 14.58
CA ALA A 54 6.91 -2.46 15.95
C ALA A 54 5.50 -2.78 16.44
N ILE A 55 4.46 -2.50 15.66
CA ILE A 55 3.07 -2.84 15.97
C ILE A 55 2.91 -4.36 16.16
N ALA A 56 3.45 -5.17 15.25
CA ALA A 56 3.34 -6.63 15.31
C ALA A 56 4.04 -7.25 16.54
N PHE A 57 5.14 -6.65 17.03
CA PHE A 57 5.85 -7.12 18.23
C PHE A 57 5.32 -6.53 19.54
N ILE A 58 4.85 -5.27 19.50
CA ILE A 58 4.37 -4.56 20.68
C ILE A 58 2.98 -5.07 21.07
N ILE A 59 2.08 -5.35 20.12
CA ILE A 59 0.71 -5.77 20.47
C ILE A 59 0.66 -7.08 21.29
N PRO A 60 1.40 -8.15 20.93
CA PRO A 60 1.41 -9.39 21.71
C PRO A 60 1.98 -9.23 23.12
N THR A 61 2.89 -8.28 23.34
CA THR A 61 3.56 -8.09 24.65
C THR A 61 2.66 -7.49 25.74
N PHE A 62 1.44 -7.05 25.42
CA PHE A 62 0.53 -6.42 26.39
C PHE A 62 -0.32 -7.38 27.23
N GLY A 63 -0.03 -8.69 27.23
CA GLY A 63 -0.63 -9.67 28.14
C GLY A 63 -2.16 -9.76 28.04
N GLN A 64 -2.84 -9.85 29.19
CA GLN A 64 -4.30 -10.03 29.31
C GLN A 64 -5.17 -8.97 28.60
N TRP A 65 -4.62 -7.79 28.26
CA TRP A 65 -5.33 -6.72 27.52
C TRP A 65 -5.00 -6.69 26.02
N GLY A 66 -4.15 -7.60 25.55
CA GLY A 66 -3.69 -7.67 24.16
C GLY A 66 -4.83 -7.79 23.17
N GLY A 67 -5.81 -8.64 23.45
CA GLY A 67 -6.98 -8.87 22.57
C GLY A 67 -7.85 -7.62 22.39
N VAL A 68 -8.17 -6.92 23.48
CA VAL A 68 -9.00 -5.69 23.42
C VAL A 68 -8.31 -4.58 22.65
N ARG A 69 -7.00 -4.37 22.88
CA ARG A 69 -6.22 -3.33 22.19
C ARG A 69 -6.02 -3.66 20.72
N TRP A 70 -5.74 -4.92 20.41
CA TRP A 70 -5.66 -5.40 19.04
C TRP A 70 -7.00 -5.19 18.32
N GLY A 71 -8.12 -5.54 18.97
CA GLY A 71 -9.47 -5.32 18.44
C GLY A 71 -9.78 -3.85 18.17
N PHE A 72 -9.40 -2.95 19.08
CA PHE A 72 -9.56 -1.50 18.88
C PHE A 72 -8.73 -0.97 17.69
N PHE A 73 -7.47 -1.40 17.58
CA PHE A 73 -6.62 -1.05 16.44
C PHE A 73 -7.20 -1.58 15.12
N ALA A 74 -7.61 -2.85 15.11
CA ALA A 74 -8.24 -3.48 13.95
C ALA A 74 -9.51 -2.73 13.53
N LEU A 75 -10.35 -2.33 14.49
CA LEU A 75 -11.56 -1.57 14.22
C LEU A 75 -11.26 -0.20 13.59
N ILE A 76 -10.32 0.56 14.16
CA ILE A 76 -9.89 1.87 13.61
C ILE A 76 -9.36 1.68 12.19
N TYR A 77 -8.52 0.67 11.97
CA TYR A 77 -7.96 0.39 10.65
C TYR A 77 -9.07 0.08 9.65
N VAL A 78 -10.01 -0.81 9.99
CA VAL A 78 -11.11 -1.22 9.13
C VAL A 78 -11.99 -0.02 8.78
N VAL A 79 -12.41 0.76 9.78
CA VAL A 79 -13.23 1.96 9.57
C VAL A 79 -12.48 2.97 8.69
N GLY A 80 -11.19 3.19 8.95
CA GLY A 80 -10.36 4.09 8.16
C GLY A 80 -10.24 3.69 6.70
N VAL A 81 -9.98 2.40 6.43
CA VAL A 81 -9.90 1.85 5.06
C VAL A 81 -11.24 1.95 4.35
N VAL A 82 -12.33 1.55 5.00
CA VAL A 82 -13.68 1.61 4.41
C VAL A 82 -14.05 3.06 4.09
N ALA A 83 -13.87 3.99 5.04
CA ALA A 83 -14.11 5.41 4.82
C ALA A 83 -13.23 5.97 3.68
N TRP A 84 -11.96 5.56 3.61
CA TRP A 84 -11.04 5.97 2.55
C TRP A 84 -11.46 5.48 1.16
N LEU A 85 -11.93 4.24 1.05
CA LEU A 85 -12.42 3.64 -0.19
C LEU A 85 -13.77 4.24 -0.60
N LEU A 86 -14.70 4.41 0.33
CA LEU A 86 -16.03 5.00 0.08
C LEU A 86 -15.95 6.49 -0.27
N SER A 87 -14.94 7.22 0.21
CA SER A 87 -14.73 8.61 -0.19
C SER A 87 -14.05 8.76 -1.57
N TRP A 88 -13.59 7.67 -2.19
CA TRP A 88 -12.93 7.72 -3.50
C TRP A 88 -13.78 8.32 -4.62
N PRO A 89 -15.06 7.96 -4.82
CA PRO A 89 -15.88 8.57 -5.88
C PRO A 89 -16.02 10.09 -5.73
N LEU A 90 -16.02 10.59 -4.49
CA LEU A 90 -16.06 12.04 -4.22
C LEU A 90 -14.73 12.69 -4.59
N ARG A 91 -13.59 12.09 -4.19
CA ARG A 91 -12.26 12.58 -4.58
C ARG A 91 -12.06 12.53 -6.10
N GLU A 92 -12.57 11.50 -6.75
CA GLU A 92 -12.49 11.32 -8.20
C GLU A 92 -13.36 12.34 -8.95
N LYS A 93 -14.54 12.71 -8.42
CA LYS A 93 -15.36 13.80 -8.97
C LYS A 93 -14.68 15.16 -8.81
N ALA A 94 -14.06 15.43 -7.66
CA ALA A 94 -13.32 16.67 -7.41
C ALA A 94 -12.11 16.86 -8.34
N ALA A 95 -11.58 15.76 -8.89
CA ALA A 95 -10.47 15.80 -9.83
C ALA A 95 -10.84 16.32 -11.24
N GLY A 96 -12.12 16.62 -11.50
CA GLY A 96 -12.59 17.19 -12.77
C GLY A 96 -12.87 16.14 -13.85
N SER A 97 -13.11 16.57 -15.09
CA SER A 97 -13.43 15.67 -16.19
C SER A 97 -12.25 14.75 -16.56
N LEU A 98 -12.55 13.61 -17.16
CA LEU A 98 -11.55 12.62 -17.54
C LEU A 98 -10.89 13.03 -18.86
N LEU A 99 -9.59 13.31 -18.83
CA LEU A 99 -8.81 13.63 -20.02
C LEU A 99 -8.24 12.38 -20.66
N LEU A 100 -7.67 11.49 -19.83
CA LEU A 100 -7.05 10.25 -20.32
C LEU A 100 -7.21 9.11 -19.31
N ASN A 101 -7.59 7.94 -19.82
CA ASN A 101 -7.57 6.69 -19.06
C ASN A 101 -6.40 5.82 -19.53
N ALA A 102 -5.28 5.92 -18.81
CA ALA A 102 -4.07 5.16 -19.14
C ALA A 102 -4.18 3.66 -18.76
N GLY A 103 -5.23 3.26 -18.04
CA GLY A 103 -5.45 1.88 -17.62
C GLY A 103 -4.63 1.48 -16.39
N ARG A 104 -4.36 0.18 -16.23
CA ARG A 104 -3.62 -0.35 -15.06
C ARG A 104 -2.12 -0.31 -15.32
N SER A 105 -1.37 0.33 -14.43
CA SER A 105 0.09 0.28 -14.44
C SER A 105 0.60 -1.13 -14.10
N GLN A 106 1.88 -1.41 -14.38
CA GLN A 106 2.52 -2.64 -13.88
C GLN A 106 2.46 -2.73 -12.35
N GLN A 107 2.51 -1.59 -11.66
CA GLN A 107 2.42 -1.51 -10.20
C GLN A 107 1.04 -1.97 -9.71
N ASN A 108 -0.03 -1.52 -10.36
CA ASN A 108 -1.40 -1.97 -10.04
C ASN A 108 -1.53 -3.48 -10.24
N LYS A 109 -0.96 -4.03 -11.33
CA LYS A 109 -0.99 -5.48 -11.58
C LYS A 109 -0.26 -6.27 -10.50
N LEU A 110 0.91 -5.79 -10.06
CA LEU A 110 1.67 -6.42 -8.98
C LEU A 110 0.87 -6.37 -7.66
N ILE A 111 0.34 -5.20 -7.30
CA ILE A 111 -0.48 -5.04 -6.09
C ILE A 111 -1.74 -5.90 -6.14
N PHE A 112 -2.34 -6.07 -7.30
CA PHE A 112 -3.48 -6.97 -7.48
C PHE A 112 -3.11 -8.43 -7.14
N TRP A 113 -1.95 -8.91 -7.60
CA TRP A 113 -1.46 -10.24 -7.24
C TRP A 113 -1.16 -10.36 -5.75
N VAL A 114 -0.58 -9.33 -5.13
CA VAL A 114 -0.43 -9.28 -3.66
C VAL A 114 -1.79 -9.40 -2.98
N GLY A 115 -2.81 -8.69 -3.46
CA GLY A 115 -4.17 -8.81 -2.95
C GLY A 115 -4.76 -10.21 -3.09
N ILE A 116 -4.48 -10.93 -4.18
CA ILE A 116 -4.91 -12.34 -4.35
C ILE A 116 -4.23 -13.24 -3.33
N CYS A 117 -2.91 -13.09 -3.12
CA CYS A 117 -2.20 -13.83 -2.07
C CYS A 117 -2.79 -13.54 -0.69
N GLU A 118 -3.15 -12.28 -0.43
CA GLU A 118 -3.75 -11.86 0.83
C GLU A 118 -5.13 -12.47 1.06
N VAL A 119 -5.91 -12.71 0.01
CA VAL A 119 -7.17 -13.48 0.11
C VAL A 119 -6.91 -14.90 0.61
N ALA A 120 -5.86 -15.57 0.12
CA ALA A 120 -5.50 -16.90 0.60
C ALA A 120 -5.10 -16.89 2.08
N VAL A 121 -4.34 -15.87 2.51
CA VAL A 121 -3.99 -15.67 3.93
C VAL A 121 -5.25 -15.42 4.77
N ALA A 122 -6.14 -14.52 4.34
CA ALA A 122 -7.38 -14.23 5.05
C ALA A 122 -8.28 -15.48 5.16
N ALA A 123 -8.37 -16.29 4.11
CA ALA A 123 -9.11 -17.56 4.12
C ALA A 123 -8.50 -18.56 5.12
N PHE A 124 -7.17 -18.69 5.14
CA PHE A 124 -6.47 -19.55 6.09
C PHE A 124 -6.67 -19.09 7.55
N ILE A 125 -6.56 -17.79 7.83
CA ILE A 125 -6.83 -17.23 9.17
C ILE A 125 -8.29 -17.46 9.56
N THR A 126 -9.23 -17.29 8.62
CA THR A 126 -10.65 -17.57 8.86
C THR A 126 -10.87 -19.03 9.22
N TRP A 127 -10.23 -19.96 8.51
CA TRP A 127 -10.29 -21.38 8.82
C TRP A 127 -9.76 -21.69 10.22
N LEU A 128 -8.62 -21.13 10.61
CA LEU A 128 -8.05 -21.30 11.96
C LEU A 128 -8.97 -20.75 13.05
N ALA A 129 -9.51 -19.55 12.85
CA ALA A 129 -10.43 -18.91 13.79
C ALA A 129 -11.72 -19.74 13.95
N VAL A 130 -12.36 -20.15 12.87
CA VAL A 130 -13.56 -21.00 12.93
C VAL A 130 -13.28 -22.32 13.64
N THR A 131 -12.13 -22.94 13.36
CA THR A 131 -11.71 -24.18 14.05
C THR A 131 -11.49 -23.96 15.55
N SER A 132 -10.89 -22.83 15.94
CA SER A 132 -10.70 -22.47 17.35
C SER A 132 -12.04 -22.28 18.07
N LEU A 133 -12.98 -21.54 17.46
CA LEU A 133 -14.31 -21.27 18.02
C LEU A 133 -15.14 -22.53 18.25
N MET A 134 -15.03 -23.52 17.35
CA MET A 134 -15.75 -24.79 17.51
C MET A 134 -15.21 -25.63 18.68
N ASN A 135 -13.94 -25.47 19.04
CA ASN A 135 -13.29 -26.29 20.07
C ASN A 135 -13.27 -25.62 21.46
N PHE A 136 -13.24 -24.29 21.56
CA PHE A 136 -13.14 -23.54 22.82
C PHE A 136 -14.02 -22.28 22.78
N PRO A 137 -15.31 -22.39 23.15
CA PRO A 137 -16.29 -21.31 22.97
C PRO A 137 -16.30 -20.30 24.13
N GLU A 138 -15.15 -19.70 24.45
CA GLU A 138 -15.15 -18.54 25.36
C GLU A 138 -15.62 -17.29 24.59
N GLU A 139 -16.64 -16.58 25.13
CA GLU A 139 -17.29 -15.45 24.45
C GLU A 139 -16.32 -14.29 24.12
N THR A 140 -15.36 -14.02 25.00
CA THR A 140 -14.33 -12.98 24.81
C THR A 140 -13.39 -13.29 23.65
N ASP A 141 -13.10 -14.58 23.42
CA ASP A 141 -12.26 -15.02 22.32
C ASP A 141 -13.02 -14.96 20.98
N ALA A 142 -14.34 -15.15 21.00
CA ALA A 142 -15.17 -15.05 19.81
C ALA A 142 -15.13 -13.66 19.16
N ILE A 143 -15.26 -12.60 19.96
CA ILE A 143 -15.23 -11.22 19.44
C ILE A 143 -13.85 -10.91 18.84
N ALA A 144 -12.77 -11.27 19.52
CA ALA A 144 -11.41 -11.03 19.05
C ALA A 144 -11.14 -11.74 17.71
N GLN A 145 -11.57 -12.99 17.59
CA GLN A 145 -11.42 -13.78 16.36
C GLN A 145 -12.25 -13.23 15.20
N VAL A 146 -13.47 -12.75 15.45
CA VAL A 146 -14.29 -12.09 14.43
C VAL A 146 -13.61 -10.80 13.94
N LEU A 147 -13.08 -9.98 14.85
CA LEU A 147 -12.34 -8.77 14.46
C LEU A 147 -11.07 -9.13 13.67
N GLN A 148 -10.41 -10.24 14.00
CA GLN A 148 -9.29 -10.78 13.23
C GLN A 148 -9.67 -11.13 11.80
N ILE A 149 -10.77 -11.84 11.62
CA ILE A 149 -11.31 -12.17 10.29
C ILE A 149 -11.59 -10.88 9.51
N ILE A 150 -12.36 -9.95 10.09
CA ILE A 150 -12.72 -8.68 9.42
C ILE A 150 -11.49 -7.88 9.02
N PHE A 151 -10.47 -7.81 9.89
CA PHE A 151 -9.22 -7.12 9.61
C PHE A 151 -8.52 -7.68 8.37
N TRP A 152 -8.25 -9.00 8.34
CA TRP A 152 -7.51 -9.61 7.22
C TRP A 152 -8.27 -9.52 5.90
N TRP A 153 -9.59 -9.70 5.93
CA TRP A 153 -10.42 -9.49 4.74
C TRP A 153 -10.41 -8.04 4.28
N THR A 154 -10.34 -7.07 5.19
CA THR A 154 -10.22 -5.65 4.84
C THR A 154 -8.88 -5.33 4.19
N VAL A 155 -7.78 -5.91 4.69
CA VAL A 155 -6.45 -5.78 4.08
C VAL A 155 -6.45 -6.35 2.66
N ALA A 156 -7.01 -7.56 2.47
CA ALA A 156 -7.13 -8.19 1.16
C ALA A 156 -7.98 -7.34 0.19
N ALA A 157 -9.15 -6.88 0.63
CA ALA A 157 -10.03 -6.02 -0.16
C ALA A 157 -9.35 -4.70 -0.54
N PHE A 158 -8.57 -4.10 0.37
CA PHE A 158 -7.82 -2.88 0.12
C PHE A 158 -6.77 -3.06 -0.99
N PHE A 159 -5.95 -4.11 -0.92
CA PHE A 159 -4.96 -4.39 -1.96
C PHE A 159 -5.61 -4.71 -3.31
N LEU A 160 -6.69 -5.49 -3.32
CA LEU A 160 -7.46 -5.75 -4.55
C LEU A 160 -8.02 -4.45 -5.13
N ALA A 161 -8.59 -3.57 -4.32
CA ALA A 161 -9.09 -2.28 -4.76
C ALA A 161 -7.97 -1.44 -5.40
N ILE A 162 -6.83 -1.27 -4.72
CA ILE A 162 -5.67 -0.54 -5.28
C ILE A 162 -5.17 -1.19 -6.58
N GLY A 163 -5.12 -2.52 -6.64
CA GLY A 163 -4.69 -3.26 -7.82
C GLY A 163 -5.65 -3.15 -9.01
N LEU A 164 -6.94 -2.95 -8.76
CA LEU A 164 -7.96 -2.72 -9.78
C LEU A 164 -8.04 -1.25 -10.21
N ASN A 165 -7.49 -0.33 -9.43
CA ASN A 165 -7.47 1.09 -9.75
C ASN A 165 -6.70 1.35 -11.06
N LYS A 166 -7.21 2.30 -11.85
CA LYS A 166 -6.62 2.70 -13.14
C LYS A 166 -5.96 4.06 -12.97
N LEU A 167 -4.80 4.23 -13.60
CA LEU A 167 -4.19 5.54 -13.79
C LEU A 167 -5.09 6.37 -14.69
N LYS A 168 -5.57 7.49 -14.16
CA LYS A 168 -6.44 8.44 -14.87
C LYS A 168 -5.83 9.83 -14.77
N VAL A 169 -5.72 10.52 -15.90
CA VAL A 169 -5.40 11.94 -15.96
C VAL A 169 -6.71 12.70 -16.11
N ARG A 170 -6.89 13.70 -15.27
CA ARG A 170 -8.10 14.52 -15.19
C ARG A 170 -7.73 16.00 -15.24
N GLU A 171 -8.73 16.85 -15.44
CA GLU A 171 -8.54 18.30 -15.55
C GLU A 171 -7.78 18.92 -14.38
N ASN A 172 -7.99 18.45 -13.15
CA ASN A 172 -7.37 19.04 -11.97
C ASN A 172 -6.14 18.25 -11.48
N GLY A 173 -5.79 17.12 -12.07
CA GLY A 173 -4.65 16.33 -11.61
C GLY A 173 -4.60 14.89 -12.11
N ILE A 174 -3.76 14.10 -11.44
CA ILE A 174 -3.59 12.67 -11.70
C ILE A 174 -4.22 11.87 -10.57
N CYS A 175 -5.05 10.90 -10.94
CA CYS A 175 -5.61 9.89 -10.04
C CYS A 175 -4.84 8.58 -10.22
N PHE A 176 -4.21 8.13 -9.14
CA PHE A 176 -3.44 6.89 -9.13
C PHE A 176 -3.47 6.22 -7.75
N MET A 177 -3.75 4.90 -7.70
CA MET A 177 -3.76 4.11 -6.46
C MET A 177 -4.60 4.74 -5.34
N TYR A 178 -5.83 5.15 -5.65
CA TYR A 178 -6.71 5.84 -4.70
C TYR A 178 -6.19 7.17 -4.14
N THR A 179 -5.13 7.71 -4.74
CA THR A 179 -4.54 9.02 -4.45
C THR A 179 -4.86 10.00 -5.58
N PHE A 180 -5.18 11.24 -5.22
CA PHE A 180 -5.34 12.34 -6.15
C PHE A 180 -4.21 13.35 -5.93
N ILE A 181 -3.42 13.61 -6.97
CA ILE A 181 -2.38 14.63 -6.98
C ILE A 181 -2.86 15.77 -7.87
N SER A 182 -3.21 16.89 -7.25
CA SER A 182 -3.60 18.11 -7.97
C SER A 182 -2.42 18.69 -8.76
N TRP A 183 -2.67 19.25 -9.95
CA TRP A 183 -1.66 19.98 -10.71
C TRP A 183 -1.02 21.10 -9.89
N SER A 184 -1.80 21.83 -9.11
CA SER A 184 -1.33 22.92 -8.25
C SER A 184 -0.33 22.48 -7.16
N ARG A 185 -0.28 21.17 -6.85
CA ARG A 185 0.65 20.60 -5.88
C ARG A 185 1.89 20.02 -6.53
N MET A 186 1.88 19.80 -7.84
CA MET A 186 3.05 19.26 -8.54
C MET A 186 4.08 20.37 -8.75
N LYS A 187 5.31 20.12 -8.32
CA LYS A 187 6.43 21.07 -8.44
C LYS A 187 7.23 20.84 -9.70
N SER A 188 7.49 19.57 -10.01
CA SER A 188 8.29 19.16 -11.16
C SER A 188 7.95 17.72 -11.54
N TYR A 189 8.38 17.32 -12.72
CA TYR A 189 8.30 15.94 -13.17
C TYR A 189 9.55 15.60 -13.98
N ALA A 190 9.92 14.32 -13.98
CA ALA A 190 11.05 13.82 -14.75
C ALA A 190 10.75 12.40 -15.24
N TRP A 191 11.13 12.13 -16.48
CA TRP A 191 11.18 10.78 -17.02
C TRP A 191 12.50 10.12 -16.66
N GLU A 192 12.46 8.87 -16.19
CA GLU A 192 13.67 8.13 -15.87
C GLU A 192 14.39 7.70 -17.16
N SER A 193 15.69 8.01 -17.28
CA SER A 193 16.47 7.72 -18.50
C SER A 193 16.64 6.23 -18.74
N SER A 194 16.83 5.45 -17.67
CA SER A 194 16.97 3.99 -17.74
C SER A 194 15.65 3.27 -18.01
N HIS A 195 14.52 3.89 -17.67
CA HIS A 195 13.18 3.31 -17.77
C HIS A 195 12.24 4.36 -18.38
N PRO A 196 12.18 4.49 -19.72
CA PRO A 196 11.54 5.62 -20.39
C PRO A 196 10.04 5.75 -20.12
N ASN A 197 9.41 4.71 -19.56
CA ASN A 197 7.99 4.67 -19.22
C ASN A 197 7.71 5.03 -17.76
N THR A 198 8.74 5.39 -17.00
CA THR A 198 8.64 5.69 -15.58
C THR A 198 8.67 7.20 -15.39
N LEU A 199 7.55 7.74 -14.92
CA LEU A 199 7.39 9.15 -14.58
C LEU A 199 7.59 9.34 -13.08
N THR A 200 8.55 10.17 -12.70
CA THR A 200 8.69 10.63 -11.31
C THR A 200 8.10 12.02 -11.20
N ILE A 201 7.11 12.18 -10.32
CA ILE A 201 6.44 13.45 -10.05
C ILE A 201 6.89 13.92 -8.68
N GLN A 202 7.39 15.15 -8.57
CA GLN A 202 7.63 15.81 -7.30
C GLN A 202 6.42 16.69 -6.97
N TYR A 203 5.90 16.60 -5.75
CA TYR A 203 4.74 17.36 -5.30
C TYR A 203 4.88 17.83 -3.85
N THR A 204 4.11 18.83 -3.45
CA THR A 204 4.01 19.26 -2.05
C THR A 204 3.13 18.28 -1.28
N PRO A 205 3.66 17.49 -0.34
CA PRO A 205 2.87 16.54 0.44
C PRO A 205 1.89 17.28 1.35
N PHE A 206 0.77 16.64 1.70
CA PHE A 206 -0.21 17.24 2.63
C PHE A 206 0.34 17.22 4.06
N ILE A 207 1.09 16.17 4.39
CA ILE A 207 1.77 16.00 5.67
C ILE A 207 3.28 16.15 5.41
N PRO A 208 3.99 17.05 6.10
CA PRO A 208 5.41 17.34 5.85
C PRO A 208 6.34 16.13 5.99
N VAL A 209 5.95 15.12 6.78
CA VAL A 209 6.74 13.88 6.97
C VAL A 209 6.61 12.89 5.81
N LEU A 210 5.61 13.07 4.94
CA LEU A 210 5.44 12.23 3.76
C LEU A 210 6.35 12.72 2.63
N PRO A 211 6.90 11.81 1.81
CA PRO A 211 7.71 12.18 0.68
C PRO A 211 6.90 13.02 -0.30
N GLY A 212 7.50 14.09 -0.78
CA GLY A 212 6.97 14.91 -1.85
C GLY A 212 7.27 14.35 -3.23
N TYR A 213 7.28 13.02 -3.42
CA TYR A 213 7.50 12.42 -4.72
C TYR A 213 6.72 11.12 -4.91
N MET A 214 6.32 10.84 -6.15
CA MET A 214 5.64 9.61 -6.55
C MET A 214 6.23 9.11 -7.87
N THR A 215 6.48 7.81 -7.96
CA THR A 215 6.96 7.16 -9.18
C THR A 215 5.81 6.35 -9.79
N ILE A 216 5.48 6.63 -11.05
CA ILE A 216 4.37 6.00 -11.78
C ILE A 216 4.94 5.31 -13.02
N ASN A 217 4.66 4.02 -13.17
CA ASN A 217 4.96 3.29 -14.41
C ASN A 217 3.78 3.42 -15.39
N ILE A 218 4.00 4.13 -16.49
CA ILE A 218 2.99 4.45 -17.49
C ILE A 218 3.05 3.43 -18.63
N PRO A 219 1.93 2.91 -19.13
CA PRO A 219 1.94 2.07 -20.32
C PRO A 219 2.51 2.83 -21.54
N LYS A 220 3.48 2.22 -22.24
CA LYS A 220 4.20 2.79 -23.40
C LYS A 220 3.33 3.62 -24.34
N ARG A 221 2.16 3.09 -24.71
CA ARG A 221 1.21 3.71 -25.64
C ARG A 221 0.64 5.08 -25.21
N HIS A 222 0.72 5.42 -23.92
CA HIS A 222 0.18 6.66 -23.36
C HIS A 222 1.28 7.63 -22.92
N ARG A 223 2.56 7.29 -23.13
CA ARG A 223 3.70 8.09 -22.67
C ARG A 223 3.65 9.51 -23.22
N ASP A 224 3.58 9.66 -24.53
CA ASP A 224 3.68 10.96 -25.20
C ASP A 224 2.44 11.82 -24.92
N GLU A 225 1.27 11.19 -24.81
CA GLU A 225 0.03 11.86 -24.46
C GLU A 225 0.06 12.39 -23.01
N ILE A 226 0.54 11.58 -22.06
CA ILE A 226 0.74 12.03 -20.68
C ILE A 226 1.79 13.14 -20.63
N ASN A 227 2.89 13.02 -21.38
CA ASN A 227 3.91 14.06 -21.42
C ASN A 227 3.31 15.40 -21.87
N ARG A 228 2.56 15.42 -22.97
CA ARG A 228 1.86 16.61 -23.46
C ARG A 228 0.90 17.20 -22.42
N LEU A 229 0.13 16.35 -21.72
CA LEU A 229 -0.82 16.80 -20.69
C LEU A 229 -0.10 17.39 -19.47
N VAL A 230 1.02 16.81 -19.07
CA VAL A 230 1.82 17.28 -17.94
C VAL A 230 2.54 18.59 -18.30
N GLU A 231 3.13 18.69 -19.49
CA GLU A 231 3.75 19.92 -20.03
C GLU A 231 2.79 21.10 -20.06
N ALA A 232 1.52 20.85 -20.41
CA ALA A 232 0.50 21.90 -20.46
C ALA A 232 0.20 22.53 -19.09
N HIS A 233 0.48 21.82 -17.99
CA HIS A 233 0.15 22.27 -16.63
C HIS A 233 1.37 22.60 -15.77
N ILE A 234 2.53 22.00 -16.08
CA ILE A 234 3.77 22.16 -15.32
C ILE A 234 4.84 22.64 -16.29
N PRO A 235 5.21 23.94 -16.25
CA PRO A 235 6.28 24.45 -17.10
C PRO A 235 7.57 23.70 -16.82
N HIS A 236 8.24 23.26 -17.88
CA HIS A 236 9.50 22.52 -17.82
C HIS A 236 10.55 23.36 -17.09
N GLN A 237 10.97 22.91 -15.90
CA GLN A 237 12.23 23.37 -15.32
C GLN A 237 13.31 22.54 -15.99
N GLY A 238 13.94 23.10 -17.02
CA GLY A 238 15.10 22.51 -17.67
C GLY A 238 16.13 22.10 -16.62
N SER A 239 16.48 20.82 -16.62
CA SER A 239 17.58 20.26 -15.83
C SER A 239 18.92 20.81 -16.28
#